data_AF-A0A511Z8M6-F1
#
_entry.id   AF-A0A511Z8M6-F1
#
_cell.length_a   1.000
_cell.length_b   1.000
_cell.length_c   1.000
_cell.angle_alpha   90.00
_cell.angle_beta   90.00
_cell.angle_gamma   90.00
#
_symmetry.space_group_name_H-M   'P 1'
#
loop_
_entity.id
_entity.type
_entity.pdbx_description
1 polymer ?
#
loop_
_entity_poly.entity_id
_entity_poly.type
_entity_poly.pdbx_seq_one_letter_code
_entity_poly.pdbx_strand_id
1 'polypeptide(L)' 'MESKLKILNAVKVVGFTVLTIGISIFLYGFFVSDYSAITGIGIGTVMGAIFIFLMGVFFVATEEMQEKVKRQLVR' A
#
# COMPACT_ATOMS: atom_id res chain seq x y z
N MET A 1 18.83 -9.81 -3.31
CA MET A 1 18.91 -8.32 -3.26
C MET A 1 18.12 -7.64 -4.39
N GLU A 2 18.37 -7.94 -5.67
CA GLU A 2 17.65 -7.36 -6.84
C GLU A 2 16.10 -7.47 -6.76
N SER A 3 15.56 -8.67 -6.57
CA SER A 3 14.09 -8.89 -6.56
C SER A 3 13.38 -8.17 -5.42
N LYS A 4 14.05 -8.06 -4.28
CA LYS A 4 13.51 -7.48 -3.06
C LYS A 4 13.38 -5.96 -3.16
N LEU A 5 14.39 -5.31 -3.76
CA LEU A 5 14.34 -3.89 -4.11
C LEU A 5 13.28 -3.63 -5.19
N LYS A 6 13.10 -4.54 -6.15
CA LYS A 6 12.06 -4.44 -7.18
C LYS A 6 10.65 -4.50 -6.58
N ILE A 7 10.38 -5.47 -5.69
CA ILE A 7 9.07 -5.60 -5.03
C ILE A 7 8.80 -4.40 -4.12
N LEU A 8 9.79 -3.97 -3.32
CA LEU A 8 9.63 -2.80 -2.46
C LEU A 8 9.37 -1.53 -3.28
N ASN A 9 10.05 -1.34 -4.40
CA ASN A 9 9.83 -0.19 -5.27
C ASN A 9 8.47 -0.25 -5.97
N ALA A 10 8.04 -1.43 -6.44
CA ALA A 10 6.72 -1.63 -7.02
C ALA A 10 5.60 -1.34 -6.01
N VAL A 11 5.70 -1.88 -4.80
CA VAL A 11 4.77 -1.62 -3.69
C VAL A 11 4.76 -0.13 -3.34
N LYS A 12 5.93 0.51 -3.29
CA LYS A 12 6.03 1.94 -2.99
C LYS A 12 5.33 2.80 -4.04
N VAL A 13 5.53 2.50 -5.33
CA VAL A 13 4.90 3.22 -6.44
C VAL A 13 3.39 2.99 -6.44
N VAL A 14 2.94 1.73 -6.36
CA VAL A 14 1.50 1.39 -6.38
C VAL A 14 0.79 1.91 -5.13
N GLY A 15 1.40 1.78 -3.96
CA GLY A 15 0.86 2.32 -2.71
C GLY A 15 0.74 3.84 -2.75
N PHE A 16 1.75 4.54 -3.26
CA PHE A 16 1.74 6.00 -3.36
C PHE A 16 0.69 6.50 -4.36
N THR A 17 0.53 5.86 -5.52
CA THR A 17 -0.48 6.25 -6.50
C THR A 17 -1.90 6.03 -5.98
N VAL A 18 -2.18 4.87 -5.39
CA VAL A 18 -3.51 4.55 -4.83
C VAL A 18 -3.84 5.48 -3.65
N LEU A 19 -2.86 5.78 -2.78
CA LEU A 19 -3.05 6.72 -1.67
C LEU A 19 -3.33 8.14 -2.18
N THR A 20 -2.59 8.61 -3.19
CA THR A 20 -2.76 9.94 -3.77
C THR A 20 -4.15 10.08 -4.42
N ILE A 21 -4.59 9.05 -5.14
CA ILE A 21 -5.93 9.00 -5.74
C ILE A 21 -7.01 8.97 -4.64
N GLY A 22 -6.84 8.15 -3.61
CA GLY A 22 -7.77 8.06 -2.47
C GLY A 22 -7.92 9.38 -1.72
N ILE A 23 -6.80 10.07 -1.45
CA ILE A 23 -6.80 11.41 -0.83
C ILE A 23 -7.50 12.42 -1.74
N SER A 24 -7.25 12.38 -3.05
CA SER A 24 -7.89 13.29 -4.02
C SER A 24 -9.41 13.11 -4.06
N ILE A 25 -9.87 11.85 -4.08
CA ILE A 25 -11.31 11.51 -4.05
C ILE A 25 -11.93 11.89 -2.70
N PHE A 26 -11.22 11.68 -1.60
CA PHE A 26 -11.68 12.06 -0.26
C PHE A 26 -11.82 13.59 -0.12
N LEU A 27 -10.82 14.35 -0.56
CA LEU A 27 -10.86 15.82 -0.56
C LEU A 27 -11.99 16.34 -1.46
N TYR A 28 -12.18 15.76 -2.64
CA TYR A 28 -13.28 16.12 -3.54
C TYR A 28 -14.65 15.80 -2.92
N GLY A 29 -14.80 14.61 -2.32
CA GLY A 29 -16.03 14.22 -1.61
C GLY A 29 -16.33 15.12 -0.40
N PHE A 30 -15.31 15.50 0.36
CA PHE A 30 -15.45 16.29 1.59
C PHE A 30 -15.74 17.77 1.33
N PHE A 31 -15.08 18.39 0.34
CA PHE A 31 -15.21 19.83 0.06
C PHE A 31 -16.27 20.17 -0.98
N VAL A 32 -16.59 19.27 -1.91
CA VAL A 32 -17.46 19.57 -3.07
C VAL A 32 -18.86 18.98 -2.93
N SER A 33 -19.08 18.00 -2.04
CA SER A 33 -20.32 17.21 -2.03
C SER A 33 -21.12 17.32 -0.73
N ASP A 34 -22.35 17.84 -0.82
CA ASP A 34 -23.44 17.58 0.16
C ASP A 34 -23.90 16.10 0.15
N TYR A 35 -23.34 15.28 -0.74
CA TYR A 35 -23.64 13.85 -0.88
C TYR A 35 -22.75 12.97 0.02
N SER A 36 -23.30 12.60 1.17
CA SER A 36 -22.72 11.66 2.15
C SER A 36 -22.13 10.35 1.54
N ALA A 37 -22.71 9.87 0.43
CA ALA A 37 -22.24 8.66 -0.25
C ALA A 37 -20.82 8.78 -0.83
N ILE A 38 -20.44 9.95 -1.35
CA ILE A 38 -19.12 10.16 -1.99
C ILE A 38 -18.03 10.19 -0.92
N THR A 39 -18.32 10.79 0.24
CA THR A 39 -17.43 10.78 1.41
C THR A 39 -17.19 9.34 1.90
N GLY A 40 -18.22 8.50 1.92
CA GLY A 40 -18.09 7.08 2.25
C GLY A 40 -17.17 6.32 1.30
N ILE A 41 -17.26 6.58 -0.01
CA ILE A 41 -16.35 6.00 -1.03
C ILE A 41 -14.92 6.49 -0.80
N GLY A 42 -14.73 7.78 -0.48
CA GLY A 42 -13.44 8.35 -0.11
C GLY A 42 -12.80 7.62 1.08
N ILE A 43 -13.56 7.43 2.16
CA ILE A 43 -13.09 6.69 3.35
C ILE A 43 -12.72 5.24 3.00
N GLY A 44 -13.57 4.55 2.24
CA GLY A 44 -13.31 3.18 1.80
C GLY A 44 -12.06 3.05 0.94
N THR A 45 -11.83 4.03 0.05
CA THR A 45 -10.65 4.07 -0.82
C THR A 45 -9.38 4.31 -0.01
N VAL A 46 -9.41 5.20 0.99
CA VAL A 46 -8.28 5.44 1.90
C VAL A 46 -8.01 4.23 2.78
N MET A 47 -9.02 3.60 3.38
CA MET A 47 -8.83 2.35 4.14
C MET A 47 -8.28 1.22 3.28
N GLY A 48 -8.76 1.07 2.04
CA GLY A 48 -8.25 0.10 1.08
C GLY A 48 -6.79 0.35 0.69
N ALA A 49 -6.43 1.61 0.46
CA ALA A 49 -5.05 2.02 0.17
C ALA A 49 -4.09 1.64 1.31
N ILE A 50 -4.50 1.87 2.57
CA ILE A 50 -3.71 1.48 3.75
C ILE A 50 -3.53 -0.04 3.80
N PHE A 51 -4.58 -0.82 3.52
CA PHE A 51 -4.51 -2.28 3.49
C PHE A 51 -3.54 -2.80 2.42
N ILE A 52 -3.61 -2.25 1.20
CA ILE A 52 -2.70 -2.62 0.10
C ILE A 52 -1.25 -2.27 0.47
N PHE A 53 -1.05 -1.11 1.09
CA PHE A 53 0.27 -0.68 1.54
C PHE A 53 0.85 -1.62 2.61
N LEU A 54 0.07 -1.97 3.64
CA LEU A 54 0.49 -2.91 4.68
C LEU A 54 0.79 -4.31 4.13
N MET A 55 -0.05 -4.83 3.23
CA MET A 55 0.20 -6.13 2.57
C MET A 55 1.50 -6.12 1.77
N GLY A 56 1.77 -5.05 1.02
CA GLY A 56 3.01 -4.90 0.28
C GLY A 56 4.25 -4.85 1.18
N VAL A 57 4.19 -4.12 2.29
CA VAL A 57 5.27 -4.07 3.28
C VAL A 57 5.47 -5.45 3.94
N PHE A 58 4.37 -6.15 4.26
CA PHE A 58 4.41 -7.49 4.85
C PHE A 58 5.09 -8.52 3.94
N PHE A 59 4.83 -8.47 2.63
CA PHE A 59 5.53 -9.31 1.65
C PHE A 59 7.03 -9.04 1.61
N VAL A 60 7.44 -7.77 1.61
CA VAL A 60 8.87 -7.40 1.65
C VAL A 60 9.53 -7.89 2.94
N ALA A 61 8.85 -7.79 4.08
CA ALA A 61 9.34 -8.29 5.37
C ALA A 61 9.47 -9.82 5.37
N THR A 62 8.49 -10.53 4.81
CA THR A 62 8.50 -11.99 4.70
C THR A 62 9.65 -12.48 3.80
N GLU A 63 9.92 -11.80 2.69
CA GLU A 63 11.11 -12.06 1.87
C GLU A 63 12.42 -11.83 2.65
N GLU A 64 12.52 -10.81 3.53
CA GLU A 64 13.70 -10.65 4.40
C GLU A 64 13.91 -11.90 5.26
N MET A 65 12.83 -12.39 5.86
CA MET A 65 12.89 -13.45 6.85
C MET A 65 13.23 -14.78 6.19
N GLN A 66 12.65 -15.07 5.03
CA GLN A 66 13.00 -16.23 4.19
C GLN A 66 14.46 -16.18 3.73
N GLU A 67 14.97 -15.02 3.30
CA GLU A 67 16.38 -14.88 2.91
C GLU A 67 17.32 -15.11 4.11
N LYS A 68 16.97 -14.60 5.30
CA LYS A 68 17.72 -14.84 6.54
C LYS A 68 17.77 -16.33 6.92
N VAL A 69 16.63 -17.03 6.87
CA VAL A 69 16.55 -18.47 7.15
C VAL A 69 17.41 -19.26 6.16
N LYS A 70 17.32 -18.95 4.86
CA LYS A 70 18.12 -19.63 3.84
C LYS A 70 19.62 -19.42 4.03
N ARG A 71 20.06 -18.22 4.43
CA ARG A 71 21.48 -17.94 4.75
C ARG A 71 21.97 -18.68 6.00
N GLN A 72 21.12 -18.88 6.99
CA GLN A 72 21.47 -19.64 8.19
C GLN A 72 21.58 -21.14 7.91
N LEU A 73 20.80 -21.67 6.97
CA LEU A 73 20.77 -23.10 6.65
C LEU A 73 21.91 -23.55 5.72
N VAL A 74 22.58 -22.61 5.04
CA VAL A 74 23.72 -22.85 4.13
C VAL A 74 25.08 -22.58 4.80
N ARG A 75 25.08 -22.17 6.07
CA ARG A 75 26.27 -22.13 6.93
C ARG A 75 26.38 -23.42 7.74
#